data_AF-A0A819APN9-F1
#
_entry.id   AF-A0A819APN9-F1
#
_cell.length_a   1.000
_cell.length_b   1.000
_cell.length_c   1.000
_cell.angle_alpha   90.00
_cell.angle_beta   90.00
_cell.angle_gamma   90.00
#
_symmetry.space_group_name_H-M   'P 1'
#
loop_
_entity.id
_entity.type
_entity.pdbx_description
1 polymer ?
#
loop_
_entity_poly.entity_id
_entity_poly.type
_entity_poly.pdbx_seq_one_letter_code
_entity_poly.pdbx_strand_id
1 'polypeptide(L)'
;MLCEISSWFGNNFFLTWMILSLIAVVVLIVFSTVIFYHYYVKITFEKWLQKSNPKYPPAVGVRTEIILMLKGLLSATFCPALTLYLMGRQKLHGYCGVGEYGWGYLVTSFFIIWLSTDFFEFFYHRMGHTIDTCWNIHKSHHQFFNPTPFAVIADEYLDQFVRALPLLILPALIPVNMDLLFFQFATFFYGYGIYLHWGHEFSYPDAHHPIINTSFQHYLHHAISIKNQPYHTGFYFKIWDQLFGSVYPREKCFCIKCQKEKGQ
;
A
#
# COMPACT_ATOMS: atom_id res chain seq x y z
N MET A 1 4.66 5.91 23.29
CA MET A 1 3.78 4.89 22.66
C MET A 1 2.58 5.58 22.01
N LEU A 2 1.97 5.01 20.98
CA LEU A 2 0.82 5.64 20.29
C LEU A 2 -0.40 5.84 21.22
N CYS A 3 -0.56 5.01 22.26
CA CYS A 3 -1.58 5.24 23.29
C CYS A 3 -1.35 6.51 24.11
N GLU A 4 -0.11 6.98 24.26
CA GLU A 4 0.17 8.26 24.92
C GLU A 4 -0.25 9.42 24.01
N ILE A 5 -0.12 9.29 22.68
CA ILE A 5 -0.63 10.31 21.76
C ILE A 5 -2.15 10.45 21.91
N SER A 6 -2.86 9.33 22.07
CA SER A 6 -4.30 9.34 22.37
C SER A 6 -4.63 10.05 23.69
N SER A 7 -3.83 9.86 24.75
CA SER A 7 -4.10 10.52 26.03
C SER A 7 -3.80 12.03 26.03
N TRP A 8 -2.89 12.51 25.17
CA TRP A 8 -2.52 13.92 25.09
C TRP A 8 -3.40 14.71 24.11
N PHE A 9 -3.80 14.09 22.99
CA PHE A 9 -4.52 14.79 21.90
C PHE A 9 -5.90 14.21 21.58
N GLY A 10 -6.23 13.02 22.09
CA GLY A 10 -7.45 12.28 21.73
C GLY A 10 -8.76 12.96 22.13
N ASN A 11 -8.73 14.03 22.91
CA ASN A 11 -9.93 14.79 23.24
C ASN A 11 -10.46 15.65 22.07
N ASN A 12 -9.63 15.98 21.08
CA ASN A 12 -10.02 16.78 19.91
C ASN A 12 -9.71 16.03 18.61
N PHE A 13 -10.76 15.57 17.93
CA PHE A 13 -10.64 14.83 16.66
C PHE A 13 -9.92 15.64 15.58
N PHE A 14 -10.32 16.90 15.38
CA PHE A 14 -9.75 17.76 14.34
C PHE A 14 -8.25 17.99 14.56
N LEU A 15 -7.84 18.24 15.81
CA LEU A 15 -6.43 18.39 16.14
C LEU A 15 -5.64 17.09 15.91
N THR A 16 -6.19 15.95 16.36
CA THR A 16 -5.57 14.63 16.15
C THR A 16 -5.39 14.34 14.65
N TRP A 17 -6.42 14.61 13.85
CA TRP A 17 -6.39 14.41 12.40
C TRP A 17 -5.39 15.32 11.70
N MET A 18 -5.31 16.60 12.08
CA MET A 18 -4.33 17.54 11.54
C MET A 18 -2.89 17.12 11.87
N ILE A 19 -2.63 16.69 13.11
CA ILE A 19 -1.29 16.23 13.52
C ILE A 19 -0.90 14.97 12.75
N LEU A 20 -1.79 13.97 12.68
CA LEU A 20 -1.51 12.75 11.90
C LEU A 20 -1.32 13.05 10.41
N SER A 21 -2.12 13.96 9.83
CA SER A 21 -1.94 14.41 8.45
C SER A 21 -0.58 15.03 8.23
N LEU A 22 -0.12 15.91 9.14
CA LEU A 22 1.19 16.55 9.03
C LEU A 22 2.34 15.53 9.13
N ILE A 23 2.26 14.60 10.09
CA ILE A 23 3.24 13.52 10.25
C ILE A 23 3.26 12.65 8.99
N ALA A 24 2.07 12.27 8.48
CA ALA A 24 1.95 11.49 7.26
C ALA A 24 2.58 12.24 6.08
N VAL A 25 2.32 13.54 5.89
CA VAL A 25 2.93 14.31 4.79
C VAL A 25 4.45 14.19 4.84
N VAL A 26 5.07 14.37 6.02
CA VAL A 26 6.52 14.28 6.17
C VAL A 26 7.02 12.87 5.85
N VAL A 27 6.42 11.84 6.45
CA VAL A 27 6.81 10.44 6.23
C VAL A 27 6.69 10.07 4.75
N LEU A 28 5.52 10.28 4.17
CA LEU A 28 5.22 9.87 2.80
C LEU A 28 6.15 10.60 1.80
N ILE A 29 6.34 11.92 1.96
CA ILE A 29 7.27 12.68 1.09
C ILE A 29 8.70 12.19 1.28
N VAL A 30 9.19 12.04 2.50
CA VAL A 30 10.59 11.66 2.75
C VAL A 30 10.88 10.27 2.17
N PHE A 31 10.08 9.27 2.50
CA PHE A 31 10.32 7.90 2.05
C PHE A 31 10.19 7.77 0.53
N SER A 32 9.13 8.29 -0.08
CA SER A 32 8.97 8.26 -1.54
C SER A 32 10.05 9.07 -2.25
N THR A 33 10.46 10.23 -1.72
CA THR A 33 11.52 11.05 -2.33
C THR A 33 12.87 10.39 -2.25
N VAL A 34 13.24 9.73 -1.15
CA VAL A 34 14.51 9.01 -1.04
C VAL A 34 14.62 7.92 -2.09
N ILE A 35 13.57 7.11 -2.24
CA ILE A 35 13.53 6.05 -3.25
C ILE A 35 13.49 6.63 -4.66
N PHE A 36 12.64 7.63 -4.91
CA PHE A 36 12.57 8.31 -6.20
C PHE A 36 13.92 8.91 -6.59
N TYR A 37 14.59 9.62 -5.68
CA TYR A 37 15.91 10.19 -5.94
C TYR A 37 16.93 9.13 -6.30
N HIS A 38 16.94 8.00 -5.58
CA HIS A 38 17.87 6.91 -5.85
C HIS A 38 17.65 6.22 -7.19
N TYR A 39 16.39 6.06 -7.63
CA TYR A 39 16.04 5.25 -8.80
C TYR A 39 15.65 6.06 -10.06
N TYR A 40 15.26 7.32 -9.91
CA TYR A 40 14.76 8.19 -11.00
C TYR A 40 15.63 9.43 -11.22
N VAL A 41 16.48 9.81 -10.27
CA VAL A 41 17.41 10.96 -10.41
C VAL A 41 18.87 10.51 -10.50
N LYS A 42 19.35 9.69 -9.54
CA LYS A 42 20.69 9.08 -9.58
C LYS A 42 20.70 7.75 -10.31
N ILE A 43 20.33 7.80 -11.59
CA ILE A 43 20.25 6.62 -12.46
C ILE A 43 21.67 6.16 -12.82
N THR A 44 21.96 4.88 -12.57
CA THR A 44 23.14 4.19 -13.11
C THR A 44 22.68 3.22 -14.20
N PHE A 45 23.61 2.75 -15.03
CA PHE A 45 23.28 1.79 -16.08
C PHE A 45 22.68 0.49 -15.50
N GLU A 46 23.19 0.01 -14.37
CA GLU A 46 22.70 -1.18 -13.68
C GLU A 46 21.26 -1.00 -13.20
N LYS A 47 20.92 0.18 -12.67
CA LYS A 47 19.55 0.49 -12.24
C LYS A 47 18.61 0.59 -13.43
N TRP A 48 19.05 1.25 -14.50
CA TRP A 48 18.28 1.36 -15.73
C TRP A 48 17.97 -0.02 -16.33
N LEU A 49 18.92 -0.95 -16.31
CA LEU A 49 18.71 -2.34 -16.73
C LEU A 49 17.68 -3.10 -15.88
N GLN A 50 17.39 -2.63 -14.67
CA GLN A 50 16.39 -3.20 -13.78
C GLN A 50 15.05 -2.46 -13.85
N LYS A 51 14.88 -1.45 -14.70
CA LYS A 51 13.61 -0.73 -14.83
C LYS A 51 12.61 -1.58 -15.60
N SER A 52 11.44 -1.86 -15.02
CA SER A 52 10.38 -2.66 -15.66
C SER A 52 9.84 -2.04 -16.96
N ASN A 53 9.96 -0.72 -17.10
CA ASN A 53 9.69 0.02 -18.32
C ASN A 53 10.87 0.95 -18.63
N PRO A 54 11.65 0.72 -19.70
CA PRO A 54 12.84 1.51 -20.02
C PRO A 54 12.58 3.02 -20.17
N LYS A 55 11.35 3.41 -20.49
CA LYS A 55 10.93 4.81 -20.57
C LYS A 55 10.42 5.28 -19.21
N TYR A 56 11.13 6.23 -18.61
CA TYR A 56 10.72 6.86 -17.36
C TYR A 56 9.45 7.71 -17.55
N PRO A 57 8.60 7.83 -16.51
CA PRO A 57 7.40 8.65 -16.57
C PRO A 57 7.76 10.13 -16.74
N PRO A 58 6.96 10.91 -17.48
CA PRO A 58 7.20 12.34 -17.65
C PRO A 58 7.01 13.08 -16.32
N ALA A 59 7.71 14.21 -16.14
CA ALA A 59 7.63 15.01 -14.92
C ALA A 59 6.19 15.45 -14.57
N VAL A 60 5.35 15.67 -15.58
CA VAL A 60 3.91 15.98 -15.37
C VAL A 60 3.18 14.81 -14.72
N GLY A 61 3.47 13.56 -15.11
CA GLY A 61 2.87 12.37 -14.50
C GLY A 61 3.28 12.24 -13.03
N VAL A 62 4.57 12.39 -12.74
CA VAL A 62 5.09 12.38 -11.35
C VAL A 62 4.47 13.49 -10.51
N ARG A 63 4.31 14.69 -11.07
CA ARG A 63 3.61 15.80 -10.39
C ARG A 63 2.16 15.43 -10.07
N THR A 64 1.45 14.79 -11.00
CA THR A 64 0.07 14.34 -10.77
C THR A 64 0.01 13.28 -9.68
N GLU A 65 0.94 12.32 -9.64
CA GLU A 65 1.05 11.35 -8.54
C GLU A 65 1.21 12.04 -7.19
N ILE A 66 2.12 13.02 -7.08
CA ILE A 66 2.34 13.76 -5.83
C ILE A 66 1.09 14.54 -5.41
N ILE A 67 0.39 15.20 -6.34
CA ILE A 67 -0.84 15.94 -6.04
C ILE A 67 -1.94 14.99 -5.55
N LEU A 68 -2.14 13.86 -6.23
CA LEU A 68 -3.14 12.87 -5.83
C LEU A 68 -2.76 12.17 -4.53
N MET A 69 -1.48 11.92 -4.27
CA MET A 69 -0.98 11.40 -3.00
C MET A 69 -1.33 12.34 -1.85
N LEU A 70 -1.06 13.65 -1.99
CA LEU A 70 -1.40 14.66 -0.99
C LEU A 70 -2.91 14.80 -0.79
N LYS A 71 -3.70 14.66 -1.87
CA LYS A 71 -5.16 14.60 -1.81
C LYS A 71 -5.63 13.38 -1.02
N GLY A 72 -5.16 12.19 -1.40
CA GLY A 72 -5.53 10.90 -0.82
C GLY A 72 -5.17 10.79 0.66
N LEU A 73 -4.04 11.36 1.06
CA LEU A 73 -3.56 11.42 2.44
C LEU A 73 -4.59 11.94 3.44
N LEU A 74 -5.35 12.98 3.08
CA LEU A 74 -6.38 13.54 3.96
C LEU A 74 -7.43 12.49 4.31
N SER A 75 -7.80 11.64 3.35
CA SER A 75 -8.73 10.54 3.56
C SER A 75 -8.07 9.36 4.28
N ALA A 76 -6.85 8.99 3.89
CA ALA A 76 -6.11 7.88 4.48
C ALA A 76 -5.85 8.07 5.99
N THR A 77 -5.69 9.32 6.43
CA THR A 77 -5.43 9.67 7.83
C THR A 77 -6.69 9.83 8.67
N PHE A 78 -7.88 9.84 8.06
CA PHE A 78 -9.15 10.02 8.77
C PHE A 78 -9.45 8.85 9.73
N CYS A 79 -9.40 7.61 9.23
CA CYS A 79 -9.65 6.41 10.03
C CYS A 79 -8.69 6.25 11.22
N PRO A 80 -7.36 6.37 11.06
CA PRO A 80 -6.45 6.32 12.21
C PRO A 80 -6.67 7.49 13.19
N ALA A 81 -7.00 8.70 12.73
CA ALA A 81 -7.34 9.80 13.61
C ALA A 81 -8.60 9.55 14.43
N LEU A 82 -9.64 9.02 13.79
CA LEU A 82 -10.89 8.66 14.45
C LEU A 82 -10.66 7.54 15.48
N THR A 83 -9.80 6.59 15.15
CA THR A 83 -9.40 5.50 16.04
C THR A 83 -8.74 6.04 17.31
N LEU A 84 -7.71 6.88 17.20
CA LEU A 84 -7.04 7.47 18.37
C LEU A 84 -8.00 8.36 19.20
N TYR A 85 -8.91 9.08 18.54
CA TYR A 85 -9.93 9.91 19.21
C TYR A 85 -10.94 9.09 20.01
N LEU A 86 -11.41 7.96 19.46
CA LEU A 86 -12.36 7.07 20.12
C LEU A 86 -11.68 6.23 21.22
N MET A 87 -10.41 5.86 21.03
CA MET A 87 -9.60 5.23 22.07
C MET A 87 -9.41 6.12 23.30
N GLY A 88 -9.18 7.42 23.10
CA GLY A 88 -9.06 8.37 24.22
C GLY A 88 -10.35 8.50 25.04
N ARG A 89 -11.48 8.04 24.47
CA ARG A 89 -12.80 7.95 25.12
C ARG A 89 -13.18 6.54 25.56
N GLN A 90 -12.25 5.60 25.50
CA GLN A 90 -12.46 4.20 25.89
C GLN A 90 -13.62 3.54 25.13
N LYS A 91 -13.85 3.94 23.86
CA LYS A 91 -14.90 3.38 23.00
C LYS A 91 -14.43 2.26 22.09
N LEU A 92 -13.12 1.98 22.07
CA LEU A 92 -12.48 0.95 21.26
C LEU A 92 -11.60 0.08 22.14
N HIS A 93 -11.29 -1.11 21.65
CA HIS A 93 -10.51 -2.15 22.34
C HIS A 93 -9.00 -2.04 22.06
N GLY A 94 -8.49 -0.84 21.74
CA GLY A 94 -7.07 -0.64 21.50
C GLY A 94 -6.26 -0.64 22.80
N TYR A 95 -5.10 -1.31 22.81
CA TYR A 95 -4.15 -1.31 23.93
C TYR A 95 -2.70 -1.11 23.46
N CYS A 96 -1.77 -0.96 24.39
CA CYS A 96 -0.33 -0.79 24.10
C CYS A 96 0.55 -1.72 24.95
N GLY A 97 1.80 -1.88 24.53
CA GLY A 97 2.74 -2.82 25.14
C GLY A 97 2.23 -4.26 25.12
N VAL A 98 2.69 -5.08 26.06
CA VAL A 98 2.22 -6.48 26.18
C VAL A 98 0.77 -6.56 26.69
N GLY A 99 0.33 -5.54 27.44
CA GLY A 99 -1.00 -5.50 28.04
C GLY A 99 -1.28 -6.71 28.94
N GLU A 100 -2.57 -6.97 29.16
CA GLU A 100 -3.07 -8.15 29.88
C GLU A 100 -3.09 -9.43 29.01
N TYR A 101 -2.87 -9.29 27.70
CA TYR A 101 -3.04 -10.37 26.72
C TYR A 101 -1.79 -11.25 26.54
N GLY A 102 -0.62 -10.75 26.94
CA GLY A 102 0.64 -11.52 26.87
C GLY A 102 1.25 -11.61 25.47
N TRP A 103 2.50 -12.07 25.40
CA TRP A 103 3.26 -12.18 24.16
C TRP A 103 2.65 -13.14 23.13
N GLY A 104 2.07 -14.24 23.60
CA GLY A 104 1.42 -15.22 22.73
C GLY A 104 0.26 -14.62 21.93
N TYR A 105 -0.56 -13.78 22.59
CA TYR A 105 -1.61 -13.05 21.91
C TYR A 105 -1.05 -12.05 20.91
N LEU A 106 -0.06 -11.24 21.31
CA LEU A 106 0.55 -10.24 20.42
C LEU A 106 1.08 -10.84 19.12
N VAL A 107 1.82 -11.94 19.20
CA VAL A 107 2.38 -12.63 18.02
C VAL A 107 1.26 -13.21 17.16
N THR A 108 0.27 -13.83 17.79
CA THR A 108 -0.87 -14.44 17.06
C THR A 108 -1.71 -13.37 16.37
N SER A 109 -2.07 -12.30 17.09
CA SER A 109 -2.84 -11.19 16.55
C SER A 109 -2.08 -10.45 15.44
N PHE A 110 -0.75 -10.36 15.51
CA PHE A 110 0.06 -9.81 14.44
C PHE A 110 -0.19 -10.53 13.11
N PHE A 111 -0.02 -11.86 13.07
CA PHE A 111 -0.18 -12.61 11.83
C PHE A 111 -1.64 -12.62 11.34
N ILE A 112 -2.61 -12.73 12.25
CA ILE A 112 -4.03 -12.67 11.90
C ILE A 112 -4.38 -11.31 11.29
N ILE A 113 -3.99 -10.21 11.92
CA ILE A 113 -4.25 -8.86 11.40
C ILE A 113 -3.59 -8.68 10.05
N TRP A 114 -2.31 -9.06 9.91
CA TRP A 114 -1.59 -8.88 8.65
C TRP A 114 -2.22 -9.67 7.50
N LEU A 115 -2.55 -10.94 7.71
CA LEU A 115 -3.24 -11.74 6.69
C LEU A 115 -4.64 -11.19 6.37
N SER A 116 -5.37 -10.71 7.37
CA SER A 116 -6.71 -10.15 7.18
C SER A 116 -6.68 -8.84 6.42
N THR A 117 -5.76 -7.94 6.73
CA THR A 117 -5.62 -6.65 6.04
C THR A 117 -5.06 -6.82 4.64
N ASP A 118 -4.14 -7.75 4.42
CA ASP A 118 -3.65 -8.08 3.07
C ASP A 118 -4.75 -8.68 2.19
N PHE A 119 -5.57 -9.58 2.73
CA PHE A 119 -6.74 -10.10 2.02
C PHE A 119 -7.77 -9.02 1.72
N PHE A 120 -8.05 -8.14 2.70
CA PHE A 120 -8.96 -7.01 2.51
C PHE A 120 -8.48 -6.10 1.38
N GLU A 121 -7.20 -5.77 1.36
CA GLU A 121 -6.57 -4.95 0.33
C GLU A 121 -6.66 -5.62 -1.05
N PHE A 122 -6.30 -6.90 -1.16
CA PHE A 122 -6.48 -7.69 -2.37
C PHE A 122 -7.93 -7.66 -2.87
N PHE A 123 -8.89 -7.92 -1.96
CA PHE A 123 -10.29 -8.05 -2.32
C PHE A 123 -10.86 -6.72 -2.79
N TYR A 124 -10.57 -5.63 -2.08
CA TYR A 124 -10.98 -4.29 -2.47
C TYR A 124 -10.39 -3.88 -3.82
N HIS A 125 -9.09 -4.14 -4.01
CA HIS A 125 -8.42 -3.88 -5.27
C HIS A 125 -9.03 -4.67 -6.43
N ARG A 126 -9.32 -5.96 -6.21
CA ARG A 126 -9.99 -6.81 -7.20
C ARG A 126 -11.38 -6.31 -7.54
N MET A 127 -12.16 -5.83 -6.57
CA MET A 127 -13.46 -5.19 -6.83
C MET A 127 -13.31 -3.98 -7.76
N GLY A 128 -12.22 -3.23 -7.62
CA GLY A 128 -11.82 -2.18 -8.57
C GLY A 128 -11.83 -2.65 -10.02
N HIS A 129 -11.46 -3.89 -10.30
CA HIS A 129 -11.47 -4.45 -11.66
C HIS A 129 -12.76 -5.21 -12.01
N THR A 130 -13.53 -5.70 -11.05
CA THR A 130 -14.68 -6.60 -11.31
C THR A 130 -16.05 -5.95 -11.12
N ILE A 131 -16.17 -4.86 -10.36
CA ILE A 131 -17.43 -4.10 -10.16
C ILE A 131 -17.36 -2.72 -10.84
N ASP A 132 -18.41 -2.29 -11.55
CA ASP A 132 -18.38 -1.05 -12.36
C ASP A 132 -18.22 0.22 -11.52
N THR A 133 -18.92 0.30 -10.40
CA THR A 133 -18.84 1.44 -9.48
C THR A 133 -17.45 1.57 -8.87
N CYS A 134 -16.84 0.45 -8.46
CA CYS A 134 -15.48 0.42 -7.96
C CYS A 134 -14.46 0.79 -9.06
N TRP A 135 -14.61 0.28 -10.28
CA TRP A 135 -13.74 0.66 -11.40
C TRP A 135 -13.80 2.14 -11.73
N ASN A 136 -14.98 2.76 -11.66
CA ASN A 136 -15.13 4.18 -11.96
C ASN A 136 -14.34 5.08 -11.01
N ILE A 137 -14.05 4.59 -9.80
CA ILE A 137 -13.20 5.27 -8.82
C ILE A 137 -11.74 4.85 -9.04
N HIS A 138 -11.50 3.54 -9.07
CA HIS A 138 -10.15 2.96 -9.13
C HIS A 138 -9.39 3.26 -10.42
N LYS A 139 -10.08 3.46 -11.55
CA LYS A 139 -9.43 3.81 -12.83
C LYS A 139 -8.63 5.12 -12.78
N SER A 140 -8.91 6.00 -11.80
CA SER A 140 -8.09 7.18 -11.54
C SER A 140 -6.66 6.78 -11.16
N HIS A 141 -6.49 5.74 -10.34
CA HIS A 141 -5.17 5.21 -9.99
C HIS A 141 -4.44 4.62 -11.22
N HIS A 142 -5.17 3.91 -12.09
CA HIS A 142 -4.63 3.34 -13.32
C HIS A 142 -4.24 4.37 -14.40
N GLN A 143 -4.47 5.67 -14.19
CA GLN A 143 -3.90 6.69 -15.07
C GLN A 143 -2.36 6.66 -15.05
N PHE A 144 -1.76 6.09 -14.00
CA PHE A 144 -0.33 5.92 -13.81
C PHE A 144 0.17 4.58 -14.38
N PHE A 145 0.17 4.42 -15.71
CA PHE A 145 0.60 3.17 -16.37
C PHE A 145 2.06 2.72 -16.05
N ASN A 146 2.90 3.64 -15.58
CA ASN A 146 4.27 3.40 -15.14
C ASN A 146 4.51 4.19 -13.85
N PRO A 147 3.97 3.71 -12.72
CA PRO A 147 3.92 4.48 -11.50
C PRO A 147 5.32 4.73 -10.92
N THR A 148 5.39 5.68 -9.99
CA THR A 148 6.58 5.91 -9.16
C THR A 148 6.26 5.66 -7.67
N PRO A 149 7.26 5.74 -6.76
CA PRO A 149 7.02 5.63 -5.33
C PRO A 149 5.98 6.59 -4.75
N PHE A 150 5.59 7.65 -5.48
CA PHE A 150 4.54 8.57 -5.05
C PHE A 150 3.13 8.04 -5.30
N ALA A 151 2.96 6.99 -6.12
CA ALA A 151 1.66 6.50 -6.54
C ALA A 151 0.92 5.66 -5.47
N VAL A 152 1.60 5.22 -4.39
CA VAL A 152 1.07 4.24 -3.40
C VAL A 152 -0.30 4.61 -2.85
N ILE A 153 -0.54 5.91 -2.60
CA ILE A 153 -1.83 6.43 -2.13
C ILE A 153 -2.39 7.52 -3.06
N ALA A 154 -1.94 7.54 -4.31
CA ALA A 154 -2.39 8.48 -5.33
C ALA A 154 -3.73 8.03 -5.92
N ASP A 155 -4.75 7.89 -5.07
CA ASP A 155 -6.08 7.44 -5.43
C ASP A 155 -7.14 8.52 -5.16
N GLU A 156 -8.39 8.18 -5.45
CA GLU A 156 -9.53 8.99 -5.02
C GLU A 156 -9.76 8.90 -3.51
N TYR A 157 -10.46 9.91 -2.97
CA TYR A 157 -10.75 9.98 -1.54
C TYR A 157 -11.45 8.72 -1.02
N LEU A 158 -12.39 8.17 -1.79
CA LEU A 158 -13.15 6.98 -1.37
C LEU A 158 -12.26 5.74 -1.34
N ASP A 159 -11.38 5.56 -2.34
CA ASP A 159 -10.40 4.46 -2.35
C ASP A 159 -9.52 4.51 -1.11
N GLN A 160 -8.96 5.69 -0.80
CA GLN A 160 -8.13 5.86 0.38
C GLN A 160 -8.89 5.68 1.69
N PHE A 161 -10.15 6.11 1.75
CA PHE A 161 -10.98 5.91 2.94
C PHE A 161 -11.19 4.41 3.21
N VAL A 162 -11.58 3.66 2.18
CA VAL A 162 -11.87 2.23 2.30
C VAL A 162 -10.60 1.45 2.65
N ARG A 163 -9.47 1.73 2.00
CA ARG A 163 -8.18 1.09 2.33
C ARG A 163 -7.72 1.37 3.76
N ALA A 164 -8.09 2.52 4.33
CA ALA A 164 -7.79 2.87 5.72
C ALA A 164 -8.79 2.31 6.76
N LEU A 165 -9.94 1.78 6.34
CA LEU A 165 -10.98 1.26 7.26
C LEU A 165 -10.49 0.22 8.27
N PRO A 166 -9.58 -0.73 7.93
CA PRO A 166 -9.17 -1.72 8.91
C PRO A 166 -8.48 -1.11 10.14
N LEU A 167 -7.86 0.08 10.01
CA LEU A 167 -7.29 0.80 11.15
C LEU A 167 -8.35 1.21 12.19
N LEU A 168 -9.61 1.34 11.79
CA LEU A 168 -10.75 1.67 12.65
C LEU A 168 -11.56 0.44 13.04
N ILE A 169 -11.84 -0.44 12.08
CA ILE A 169 -12.74 -1.59 12.29
C ILE A 169 -12.12 -2.62 13.22
N LEU A 170 -10.82 -2.93 13.06
CA LEU A 170 -10.17 -3.95 13.89
C LEU A 170 -10.20 -3.61 15.39
N PRO A 171 -9.76 -2.43 15.85
CA PRO A 171 -9.86 -2.06 17.27
C PRO A 171 -11.31 -1.84 17.74
N ALA A 172 -12.29 -1.71 16.85
CA ALA A 172 -13.71 -1.69 17.22
C ALA A 172 -14.29 -3.08 17.50
N LEU A 173 -13.70 -4.14 16.94
CA LEU A 173 -14.21 -5.51 17.03
C LEU A 173 -13.45 -6.36 18.05
N ILE A 174 -12.13 -6.20 18.14
CA ILE A 174 -11.26 -7.06 18.95
C ILE A 174 -10.19 -6.24 19.67
N PRO A 175 -9.60 -6.77 20.76
CA PRO A 175 -8.43 -6.17 21.37
C PRO A 175 -7.27 -6.10 20.39
N VAL A 176 -6.77 -4.89 20.11
CA VAL A 176 -5.65 -4.70 19.18
C VAL A 176 -4.55 -3.90 19.83
N ASN A 177 -3.31 -4.39 19.73
CA ASN A 177 -2.16 -3.57 20.07
C ASN A 177 -1.98 -2.48 19.01
N MET A 178 -2.10 -1.22 19.41
CA MET A 178 -2.09 -0.10 18.48
C MET A 178 -0.71 0.17 17.90
N ASP A 179 0.35 0.01 18.69
CA ASP A 179 1.72 0.19 18.20
C ASP A 179 2.00 -0.80 17.05
N LEU A 180 1.55 -2.03 17.22
CA LEU A 180 1.66 -3.10 16.23
C LEU A 180 0.80 -2.86 15.00
N LEU A 181 -0.45 -2.43 15.17
CA LEU A 181 -1.35 -2.13 14.06
C LEU A 181 -0.79 -0.99 13.17
N PHE A 182 -0.38 0.12 13.78
CA PHE A 182 0.20 1.24 13.04
C PHE A 182 1.55 0.88 12.41
N PHE A 183 2.38 0.11 13.11
CA PHE A 183 3.63 -0.43 12.55
C PHE A 183 3.36 -1.28 11.30
N GLN A 184 2.38 -2.19 11.36
CA GLN A 184 2.03 -3.03 10.22
C GLN A 184 1.57 -2.21 9.02
N PHE A 185 0.73 -1.20 9.21
CA PHE A 185 0.33 -0.31 8.11
C PHE A 185 1.50 0.53 7.57
N ALA A 186 2.35 1.05 8.44
CA ALA A 186 3.52 1.81 8.00
C ALA A 186 4.49 0.93 7.17
N THR A 187 4.74 -0.30 7.61
CA THR A 187 5.72 -1.21 6.98
C THR A 187 5.13 -2.02 5.83
N PHE A 188 4.05 -2.77 6.06
CA PHE A 188 3.52 -3.73 5.10
C PHE A 188 2.50 -3.13 4.14
N PHE A 189 1.83 -2.03 4.49
CA PHE A 189 0.99 -1.30 3.53
C PHE A 189 1.84 -0.23 2.82
N TYR A 190 2.33 0.79 3.52
CA TYR A 190 2.98 1.90 2.84
C TYR A 190 4.41 1.57 2.36
N GLY A 191 5.26 1.02 3.25
CA GLY A 191 6.63 0.66 2.91
C GLY A 191 6.71 -0.39 1.78
N TYR A 192 5.89 -1.43 1.87
CA TYR A 192 5.77 -2.42 0.80
C TYR A 192 5.12 -1.84 -0.46
N GLY A 193 4.13 -0.95 -0.32
CA GLY A 193 3.53 -0.22 -1.43
C GLY A 193 4.55 0.59 -2.23
N ILE A 194 5.51 1.25 -1.56
CA ILE A 194 6.63 1.93 -2.23
C ILE A 194 7.43 0.94 -3.08
N TYR A 195 7.77 -0.23 -2.51
CA TYR A 195 8.45 -1.29 -3.25
C TYR A 195 7.64 -1.72 -4.48
N LEU A 196 6.32 -1.92 -4.35
CA LEU A 196 5.48 -2.31 -5.48
C LEU A 196 5.48 -1.26 -6.61
N HIS A 197 5.43 0.03 -6.27
CA HIS A 197 5.25 1.12 -7.23
C HIS A 197 6.54 1.78 -7.74
N TRP A 198 7.73 1.39 -7.27
CA TRP A 198 8.97 2.05 -7.68
C TRP A 198 9.44 1.72 -9.10
N GLY A 199 8.71 0.85 -9.82
CA GLY A 199 8.95 0.48 -11.21
C GLY A 199 10.27 -0.23 -11.52
N HIS A 200 10.94 -0.87 -10.56
CA HIS A 200 12.21 -1.59 -10.75
C HIS A 200 12.11 -3.06 -10.30
N GLU A 201 12.73 -3.95 -11.06
CA GLU A 201 12.82 -5.37 -10.75
C GLU A 201 14.02 -5.68 -9.86
N PHE A 202 13.87 -6.72 -9.04
CA PHE A 202 14.94 -7.25 -8.23
C PHE A 202 15.42 -8.60 -8.77
N SER A 203 16.69 -8.92 -8.52
CA SER A 203 17.22 -10.27 -8.74
C SER A 203 16.58 -11.27 -7.78
N TYR A 204 16.28 -10.84 -6.56
CA TYR A 204 15.46 -11.57 -5.59
C TYR A 204 14.80 -10.58 -4.61
N PRO A 205 13.49 -10.71 -4.30
CA PRO A 205 12.51 -11.57 -4.99
C PRO A 205 12.34 -11.16 -6.46
N ASP A 206 12.39 -12.13 -7.38
CA ASP A 206 12.28 -11.88 -8.82
C ASP A 206 10.80 -11.77 -9.28
N ALA A 207 10.60 -11.36 -10.53
CA ALA A 207 9.27 -11.22 -11.14
C ALA A 207 8.37 -12.46 -11.07
N HIS A 208 8.90 -13.65 -10.77
CA HIS A 208 8.16 -14.91 -10.68
C HIS A 208 8.05 -15.45 -9.27
N HIS A 209 8.45 -14.69 -8.24
CA HIS A 209 8.41 -15.15 -6.86
C HIS A 209 7.05 -15.79 -6.50
N PRO A 210 7.03 -16.99 -5.88
CA PRO A 210 5.80 -17.76 -5.73
C PRO A 210 4.92 -17.31 -4.54
N ILE A 211 5.49 -16.62 -3.55
CA ILE A 211 4.81 -16.35 -2.28
C ILE A 211 4.38 -14.87 -2.14
N ILE A 212 5.15 -13.95 -2.70
CA ILE A 212 4.92 -12.50 -2.53
C ILE A 212 4.78 -11.83 -3.88
N ASN A 213 3.96 -10.78 -3.92
CA ASN A 213 3.80 -9.95 -5.10
C ASN A 213 4.97 -8.98 -5.25
N THR A 214 5.49 -8.84 -6.46
CA THR A 214 6.71 -8.08 -6.74
C THR A 214 6.42 -6.77 -7.45
N SER A 215 7.39 -5.85 -7.45
CA SER A 215 7.26 -4.61 -8.21
C SER A 215 6.98 -4.83 -9.70
N PHE A 216 7.58 -5.87 -10.32
CA PHE A 216 7.25 -6.20 -11.71
C PHE A 216 5.78 -6.55 -11.88
N GLN A 217 5.25 -7.41 -11.01
CA GLN A 217 3.86 -7.88 -11.08
C GLN A 217 2.88 -6.71 -10.89
N HIS A 218 3.19 -5.79 -9.98
CA HIS A 218 2.38 -4.58 -9.77
C HIS A 218 2.51 -3.57 -10.92
N TYR A 219 3.69 -3.41 -11.50
CA TYR A 219 3.86 -2.65 -12.74
C TYR A 219 3.05 -3.26 -13.89
N LEU A 220 3.10 -4.58 -14.07
CA LEU A 220 2.33 -5.28 -15.08
C LEU A 220 0.83 -5.07 -14.87
N HIS A 221 0.38 -5.13 -13.62
CA HIS A 221 -0.98 -4.79 -13.25
C HIS A 221 -1.35 -3.37 -13.73
N HIS A 222 -0.56 -2.34 -13.40
CA HIS A 222 -0.79 -0.97 -13.86
C HIS A 222 -0.79 -0.85 -15.39
N ALA A 223 0.08 -1.58 -16.07
CA ALA A 223 0.26 -1.49 -17.51
C ALA A 223 -0.86 -2.14 -18.33
N ILE A 224 -1.43 -3.27 -17.86
CA ILE A 224 -2.34 -4.08 -18.67
C ILE A 224 -3.60 -4.60 -17.95
N SER A 225 -3.71 -4.45 -16.62
CA SER A 225 -4.91 -4.86 -15.90
C SER A 225 -6.03 -3.85 -16.17
N ILE A 226 -7.13 -4.33 -16.73
CA ILE A 226 -8.29 -3.49 -17.08
C ILE A 226 -9.56 -4.04 -16.43
N LYS A 227 -10.66 -3.30 -16.61
CA LYS A 227 -12.00 -3.75 -16.23
C LYS A 227 -12.29 -5.15 -16.79
N ASN A 228 -12.76 -6.06 -15.94
CA ASN A 228 -13.08 -7.46 -16.24
C ASN A 228 -11.89 -8.33 -16.67
N GLN A 229 -10.65 -7.82 -16.54
CA GLN A 229 -9.44 -8.59 -16.80
C GLN A 229 -8.36 -8.27 -15.75
N PRO A 230 -8.59 -8.65 -14.47
CA PRO A 230 -7.65 -8.36 -13.39
C PRO A 230 -6.39 -9.22 -13.49
N TYR A 231 -5.23 -8.57 -13.44
CA TYR A 231 -3.95 -9.24 -13.22
C TYR A 231 -3.28 -8.69 -11.96
N HIS A 232 -2.69 -9.57 -11.14
CA HIS A 232 -1.91 -9.22 -9.94
C HIS A 232 -2.55 -8.14 -9.07
N THR A 233 -3.76 -8.39 -8.57
CA THR A 233 -4.48 -7.46 -7.68
C THR A 233 -4.07 -7.63 -6.21
N GLY A 234 -3.26 -8.63 -5.87
CA GLY A 234 -2.75 -8.82 -4.51
C GLY A 234 -1.69 -7.79 -4.13
N PHE A 235 -1.57 -7.52 -2.84
CA PHE A 235 -0.64 -6.52 -2.31
C PHE A 235 0.68 -7.15 -1.83
N TYR A 236 0.69 -7.80 -0.67
CA TYR A 236 1.87 -8.51 -0.17
C TYR A 236 1.88 -9.98 -0.61
N PHE A 237 0.87 -10.77 -0.25
CA PHE A 237 0.85 -12.20 -0.54
C PHE A 237 0.29 -12.50 -1.93
N LYS A 238 1.00 -13.37 -2.66
CA LYS A 238 0.61 -13.82 -4.00
C LYS A 238 -0.47 -14.91 -3.99
N ILE A 239 -0.72 -15.52 -2.83
CA ILE A 239 -1.69 -16.61 -2.69
C ILE A 239 -3.09 -16.20 -3.16
N TRP A 240 -3.48 -14.94 -2.96
CA TRP A 240 -4.79 -14.46 -3.40
C TRP A 240 -4.91 -14.42 -4.92
N ASP A 241 -3.87 -13.98 -5.62
CA ASP A 241 -3.87 -14.01 -7.09
C ASP A 241 -3.88 -15.44 -7.63
N GLN A 242 -3.20 -16.37 -6.95
CA GLN A 242 -3.20 -17.79 -7.30
C GLN A 242 -4.58 -18.42 -7.13
N LEU A 243 -5.26 -18.15 -6.00
CA LEU A 243 -6.59 -18.70 -5.69
C LEU A 243 -7.68 -18.13 -6.60
N PHE A 244 -7.58 -16.85 -6.99
CA PHE A 244 -8.60 -16.17 -7.78
C PHE A 244 -8.23 -16.03 -9.27
N GLY A 245 -7.16 -16.69 -9.71
CA GLY A 245 -6.80 -16.78 -11.13
C GLY A 245 -6.40 -15.45 -11.78
N SER A 246 -5.81 -14.51 -11.03
CA SER A 246 -5.29 -13.24 -11.56
C SER A 246 -3.77 -13.25 -11.81
N VAL A 247 -3.13 -14.42 -11.79
CA VAL A 247 -1.70 -14.54 -12.14
C VAL A 247 -1.52 -14.40 -13.64
N TYR A 248 -0.63 -13.51 -14.07
CA TYR A 248 -0.33 -13.34 -15.49
C TYR A 248 0.41 -14.56 -16.08
N PRO A 249 0.04 -15.04 -17.28
CA PRO A 249 0.67 -16.22 -17.88
C PRO A 249 2.16 -16.03 -18.18
N ARG A 250 2.97 -17.02 -17.82
CA ARG A 250 4.44 -16.93 -17.91
C ARG A 250 4.94 -16.85 -19.35
N GLU A 251 4.29 -17.53 -20.28
CA GLU A 251 4.66 -17.54 -21.69
C GLU A 251 4.55 -16.16 -22.36
N LYS A 252 3.66 -15.31 -21.84
CA LYS A 252 3.48 -13.92 -22.30
C LYS A 252 4.32 -12.92 -21.52
N CYS A 253 5.06 -13.37 -20.50
CA CYS A 253 5.79 -12.49 -19.60
C CYS A 253 6.89 -11.72 -20.34
N PHE A 254 7.03 -10.45 -19.95
CA PHE A 254 7.99 -9.50 -20.47
C PHE A 254 8.82 -8.85 -19.36
N CYS A 255 8.95 -9.53 -18.21
CA CYS A 255 9.90 -9.11 -17.18
C CYS A 255 11.34 -9.17 -17.72
N ILE A 256 12.24 -8.45 -17.07
CA ILE A 256 13.64 -8.35 -17.48
C ILE A 256 14.32 -9.72 -17.59
N LYS A 257 14.02 -10.64 -16.67
CA LYS A 257 14.55 -12.01 -16.72
C LYS A 257 14.09 -12.75 -17.99
N CYS A 258 12.80 -12.72 -18.29
CA CYS A 258 12.25 -13.36 -19.49
C CYS A 258 12.71 -12.70 -20.79
N GLN A 259 12.91 -11.38 -20.80
CA GLN A 259 13.45 -10.66 -21.95
C GLN A 259 14.91 -11.08 -22.23
N LYS A 260 15.74 -11.16 -21.17
CA LYS A 260 17.12 -11.66 -21.27
C LYS A 260 17.18 -13.11 -21.75
N GLU A 261 16.30 -13.98 -21.25
CA GLU A 261 16.18 -15.37 -21.73
C GLU A 261 15.80 -15.45 -23.22
N LYS A 262 15.12 -14.43 -23.76
CA LYS A 262 14.78 -14.28 -25.18
C LYS A 262 15.87 -13.58 -26.01
N GLY A 263 16.97 -13.12 -25.38
CA GLY A 263 18.05 -12.36 -26.04
C GLY A 263 17.67 -10.93 -26.42
N GLN A 264 16.70 -10.33 -25.73
CA GLN A 264 16.20 -8.96 -25.93
C GLN A 264 16.83 -7.97 -24.94
#